data_AF-A0A8H5QBB6-F1
#
_entry.id   AF-A0A8H5QBB6-F1
#
_cell.length_a   1.000
_cell.length_b   1.000
_cell.length_c   1.000
_cell.angle_alpha   90.00
_cell.angle_beta   90.00
_cell.angle_gamma   90.00
#
_symmetry.space_group_name_H-M   'P 1'
#
loop_
_entity.id
_entity.type
_entity.pdbx_description
1 polymer ?
#
loop_
_entity_poly.entity_id
_entity_poly.type
_entity_poly.pdbx_seq_one_letter_code
_entity_poly.pdbx_strand_id
1 'polypeptide(L)'
;MNFSILLGIFLGTFAVLGMKAKEKPSSQFPIDLGVSLIFPRPNETYRPVYPFPIVFALTGAAKAWPYGFKFQWRLEGNWTTPMKKEDVPIDYGSAPDWLYSSGSLDPATEPYFVVNATDIISNTSYEDWELGWSLSVLQECSPGPERYWKYGSINFSISSSGSVPTYKPKGPCPIEIQHTRFLDNRTTPKEVVEDRRSESCVVVTDQKGEGDPCSIDTGHELAALIRAEMLRYAGCPENQSWPDEKNLLGPESCRHLYPGAEDVANMMLPTLTAVVIGAVVAFFAM
;
A
#
# COMPACT_ATOMS: atom_id res chain seq x y z
N MET A 1 37.16 -69.57 15.27
CA MET A 1 35.81 -69.25 14.76
C MET A 1 35.77 -67.72 14.64
N ASN A 2 35.79 -67.23 13.40
CA ASN A 2 35.92 -65.82 13.05
C ASN A 2 34.60 -65.07 13.27
N PHE A 3 34.64 -63.89 13.88
CA PHE A 3 33.65 -62.85 13.64
C PHE A 3 34.35 -61.49 13.59
N SER A 4 34.53 -61.01 12.37
CA SER A 4 34.94 -59.63 12.05
C SER A 4 33.79 -58.68 12.37
N ILE A 5 34.07 -57.64 13.18
CA ILE A 5 33.17 -56.50 13.37
C ILE A 5 33.64 -55.41 12.41
N LEU A 6 32.96 -55.27 11.27
CA LEU A 6 33.12 -54.13 10.36
C LEU A 6 32.34 -52.94 10.94
N LEU A 7 33.11 -51.96 11.42
CA LEU A 7 32.65 -50.65 11.82
C LEU A 7 32.26 -49.86 10.56
N GLY A 8 30.96 -49.82 10.24
CA GLY A 8 30.43 -49.02 9.15
C GLY A 8 30.40 -47.54 9.53
N ILE A 9 31.46 -46.80 9.19
CA ILE A 9 31.49 -45.34 9.25
C ILE A 9 30.63 -44.82 8.10
N PHE A 10 29.39 -44.40 8.41
CA PHE A 10 28.59 -43.58 7.51
C PHE A 10 29.22 -42.18 7.42
N LEU A 11 30.08 -41.98 6.43
CA LEU A 11 30.47 -40.67 5.93
C LEU A 11 29.27 -40.07 5.19
N GLY A 12 28.35 -39.48 5.95
CA GLY A 12 27.31 -38.62 5.41
C GLY A 12 27.95 -37.33 4.90
N THR A 13 28.21 -37.27 3.59
CA THR A 13 28.49 -36.03 2.89
C THR A 13 27.28 -35.12 3.01
N PHE A 14 27.31 -34.19 3.97
CA PHE A 14 26.44 -33.02 3.95
C PHE A 14 26.86 -32.17 2.75
N ALA A 15 26.24 -32.45 1.60
CA ALA A 15 26.18 -31.49 0.52
C ALA A 15 25.35 -30.31 1.02
N VAL A 16 26.02 -29.35 1.67
CA VAL A 16 25.47 -28.01 1.86
C VAL A 16 25.30 -27.46 0.45
N LEU A 17 24.07 -27.57 -0.06
CA LEU A 17 23.59 -26.79 -1.19
C LEU A 17 23.81 -25.33 -0.79
N GLY A 18 24.97 -24.80 -1.18
CA GLY A 18 25.22 -23.38 -1.16
C GLY A 18 24.15 -22.75 -2.03
N MET A 19 23.11 -22.23 -1.39
CA MET A 19 22.31 -21.17 -1.98
C MET A 19 23.33 -20.08 -2.27
N LYS A 20 23.80 -20.01 -3.52
CA LYS A 20 24.42 -18.80 -4.04
C LYS A 20 23.35 -17.75 -3.82
N ALA A 21 23.52 -16.93 -2.78
CA ALA A 21 22.91 -15.63 -2.74
C ALA A 21 23.21 -15.02 -4.11
N LYS A 22 22.18 -14.86 -4.94
CA LYS A 22 22.31 -14.08 -6.16
C LYS A 22 22.95 -12.77 -5.70
N GLU A 23 24.18 -12.52 -6.11
CA GLU A 23 24.79 -11.20 -5.94
C GLU A 23 23.75 -10.21 -6.46
N LYS A 24 23.18 -9.41 -5.55
CA LYS A 24 22.27 -8.33 -5.93
C LYS A 24 23.07 -7.51 -6.93
N PRO A 25 22.58 -7.32 -8.18
CA PRO A 25 23.29 -6.50 -9.14
C PRO A 25 23.54 -5.14 -8.48
N SER A 26 24.82 -4.77 -8.33
CA SER A 26 25.20 -3.45 -7.84
C SER A 26 24.67 -2.46 -8.88
N SER A 27 23.56 -1.80 -8.58
CA SER A 27 23.04 -0.76 -9.47
C SER A 27 24.10 0.32 -9.58
N GLN A 28 24.53 0.61 -10.81
CA GLN A 28 25.50 1.66 -11.08
C GLN A 28 24.85 3.00 -10.73
N PHE A 29 25.42 3.71 -9.76
CA PHE A 29 25.01 5.08 -9.43
C PHE A 29 25.34 6.04 -10.60
N PRO A 30 24.56 7.12 -10.80
CA PRO A 30 23.43 7.55 -9.98
C PRO A 30 22.15 6.74 -10.21
N ILE A 31 21.28 6.69 -9.20
CA ILE A 31 19.95 6.09 -9.29
C ILE A 31 18.92 7.20 -9.07
N ASP A 32 18.02 7.35 -10.02
CA ASP A 32 16.95 8.33 -9.98
C ASP A 32 15.66 7.65 -9.48
N LEU A 33 15.17 8.07 -8.32
CA LEU A 33 13.88 7.66 -7.76
C LEU A 33 12.87 8.79 -7.94
N GLY A 34 11.99 8.65 -8.91
CA GLY A 34 10.89 9.58 -9.17
C GLY A 34 9.61 9.11 -8.50
N VAL A 35 8.84 10.04 -7.92
CA VAL A 35 7.48 9.80 -7.42
C VAL A 35 6.53 10.66 -8.23
N SER A 36 5.59 10.02 -8.92
CA SER A 36 4.59 10.68 -9.73
C SER A 36 3.18 10.43 -9.21
N LEU A 37 2.42 11.50 -9.03
CA LEU A 37 1.00 11.47 -8.69
C LEU A 37 0.17 11.22 -9.95
N ILE A 38 -0.60 10.13 -9.93
CA ILE A 38 -1.54 9.77 -11.01
C ILE A 38 -2.92 10.29 -10.63
N PHE A 39 -3.34 10.03 -9.39
CA PHE A 39 -4.66 10.41 -8.89
C PHE A 39 -4.65 10.56 -7.36
N PRO A 40 -5.40 11.51 -6.76
CA PRO A 40 -6.14 12.61 -7.38
C PRO A 40 -5.23 13.64 -8.05
N ARG A 41 -5.80 14.55 -8.83
CA ARG A 41 -5.06 15.64 -9.49
C ARG A 41 -5.27 16.94 -8.73
N PRO A 42 -4.26 17.83 -8.70
CA PRO A 42 -4.38 19.12 -8.03
C PRO A 42 -5.46 19.99 -8.68
N ASN A 43 -6.21 20.72 -7.86
CA ASN A 43 -7.25 21.66 -8.28
C ASN A 43 -8.38 21.04 -9.13
N GLU A 44 -8.54 19.72 -9.12
CA GLU A 44 -9.70 19.06 -9.69
C GLU A 44 -10.81 18.92 -8.63
N THR A 45 -12.05 18.85 -9.09
CA THR A 45 -13.21 18.56 -8.24
C THR A 45 -13.79 17.20 -8.62
N TYR A 46 -13.84 16.28 -7.66
CA TYR A 46 -14.37 14.93 -7.85
C TYR A 46 -15.70 14.73 -7.15
N ARG A 47 -16.44 13.71 -7.55
CA ARG A 47 -17.59 13.23 -6.77
C ARG A 47 -17.12 12.36 -5.60
N PRO A 48 -17.85 12.38 -4.48
CA PRO A 48 -17.60 11.48 -3.36
C PRO A 48 -18.07 10.07 -3.71
N VAL A 49 -17.21 9.24 -4.30
CA VAL A 49 -17.52 7.83 -4.57
C VAL A 49 -16.84 6.91 -3.57
N TYR A 50 -17.40 5.71 -3.40
CA TYR A 50 -16.83 4.67 -2.57
C TYR A 50 -16.32 3.47 -3.39
N PRO A 51 -15.13 2.94 -3.09
CA PRO A 51 -14.02 3.63 -2.40
C PRO A 51 -13.43 4.74 -3.28
N PHE A 52 -12.73 5.70 -2.69
CA PHE A 52 -12.01 6.75 -3.42
C PHE A 52 -10.55 6.31 -3.63
N PRO A 53 -9.98 6.42 -4.85
CA PRO A 53 -8.64 5.93 -5.12
C PRO A 53 -7.57 6.97 -4.79
N ILE A 54 -6.38 6.49 -4.43
CA ILE A 54 -5.16 7.27 -4.30
C ILE A 54 -4.07 6.48 -5.03
N VAL A 55 -3.46 7.09 -6.05
CA VAL A 55 -2.60 6.39 -7.00
C VAL A 55 -1.32 7.17 -7.28
N PHE A 56 -0.19 6.54 -6.97
CA PHE A 56 1.14 7.00 -7.31
C PHE A 56 1.88 5.98 -8.17
N ALA A 57 2.91 6.45 -8.88
CA ALA A 57 3.88 5.60 -9.56
C ALA A 57 5.29 6.02 -9.14
N LEU A 58 6.10 5.03 -8.77
CA LEU A 58 7.51 5.22 -8.46
C LEU A 58 8.36 4.65 -9.59
N THR A 59 9.22 5.47 -10.16
CA THR A 59 10.19 5.09 -11.20
C THR A 59 11.58 4.96 -10.59
N GLY A 60 12.35 3.95 -11.02
CA GLY A 60 13.66 3.64 -10.44
C GLY A 60 13.59 2.99 -9.06
N ALA A 61 12.39 2.65 -8.59
CA ALA A 61 12.14 1.94 -7.35
C ALA A 61 12.86 0.60 -7.27
N ALA A 62 12.91 -0.19 -8.34
CA ALA A 62 13.58 -1.49 -8.36
C ALA A 62 15.10 -1.36 -8.15
N LYS A 63 15.70 -0.32 -8.71
CA LYS A 63 17.13 -0.01 -8.52
C LYS A 63 17.41 0.56 -7.13
N ALA A 64 16.52 1.41 -6.61
CA ALA A 64 16.62 2.01 -5.28
C ALA A 64 16.28 1.03 -4.15
N TRP A 65 15.55 -0.05 -4.45
CA TRP A 65 15.02 -1.02 -3.49
C TRP A 65 16.06 -1.55 -2.48
N PRO A 66 17.27 -1.95 -2.90
CA PRO A 66 18.28 -2.48 -1.98
C PRO A 66 18.77 -1.45 -0.95
N TYR A 67 18.64 -0.16 -1.24
CA TYR A 67 19.16 0.92 -0.42
C TYR A 67 18.15 1.43 0.63
N GLY A 68 16.91 0.95 0.56
CA GLY A 68 15.88 1.23 1.55
C GLY A 68 15.33 2.66 1.43
N PHE A 69 14.11 2.77 0.94
CA PHE A 69 13.30 3.97 1.01
C PHE A 69 11.91 3.63 1.57
N LYS A 70 11.22 4.65 2.08
CA LYS A 70 9.83 4.58 2.51
C LYS A 70 9.09 5.79 1.99
N PHE A 71 8.08 5.55 1.17
CA PHE A 71 7.11 6.55 0.74
C PHE A 71 5.88 6.47 1.65
N GLN A 72 5.34 7.62 2.05
CA GLN A 72 4.14 7.71 2.86
C GLN A 72 3.23 8.78 2.28
N TRP A 73 1.92 8.60 2.43
CA TRP A 73 0.93 9.60 2.09
C TRP A 73 -0.05 9.77 3.23
N ARG A 74 -0.68 10.95 3.28
CA ARG A 74 -1.70 11.34 4.24
C ARG A 74 -2.77 12.11 3.49
N LEU A 75 -4.02 11.72 3.68
CA LEU A 75 -5.18 12.42 3.14
C LEU A 75 -5.94 13.04 4.30
N GLU A 76 -6.28 14.32 4.18
CA GLU A 76 -7.00 15.08 5.21
C GLU A 76 -8.11 15.93 4.60
N GLY A 77 -9.27 15.93 5.24
CA GLY A 77 -10.35 16.89 4.94
C GLY A 77 -10.37 18.05 5.92
N ASN A 78 -11.11 19.11 5.58
CA ASN A 78 -11.48 20.20 6.49
C ASN A 78 -10.31 21.09 7.00
N TRP A 79 -9.72 21.86 6.10
CA TRP A 79 -8.76 22.94 6.41
C TRP A 79 -9.41 24.18 7.04
N THR A 80 -10.34 24.04 7.99
CA THR A 80 -10.90 25.21 8.71
C THR A 80 -10.09 25.52 9.95
N THR A 81 -9.57 26.75 10.03
CA THR A 81 -8.92 27.29 11.23
C THR A 81 -9.96 27.93 12.16
N PRO A 82 -9.99 27.64 13.47
CA PRO A 82 -9.11 26.72 14.20
C PRO A 82 -9.55 25.25 14.04
N MET A 83 -8.57 24.38 13.77
CA MET A 83 -8.78 22.93 13.69
C MET A 83 -9.14 22.38 15.08
N LYS A 84 -10.28 21.67 15.19
CA LYS A 84 -10.51 20.75 16.31
C LYS A 84 -9.98 19.38 15.88
N LYS A 85 -9.03 18.83 16.64
CA LYS A 85 -8.28 17.63 16.29
C LYS A 85 -9.17 16.39 16.16
N GLU A 86 -10.33 16.44 16.81
CA GLU A 86 -11.27 15.32 16.93
C GLU A 86 -12.20 15.17 15.72
N ASP A 87 -12.28 16.16 14.83
CA ASP A 87 -13.26 16.22 13.72
C ASP A 87 -12.61 16.11 12.32
N VAL A 88 -11.29 15.88 12.22
CA VAL A 88 -10.58 15.85 10.92
C VAL A 88 -10.58 14.42 10.37
N PRO A 89 -11.30 14.12 9.27
CA PRO A 89 -11.16 12.83 8.61
C PRO A 89 -9.74 12.74 8.05
N ILE A 90 -9.04 11.70 8.47
CA ILE A 90 -7.65 11.44 8.14
C ILE A 90 -7.49 9.99 7.72
N ASP A 91 -6.75 9.77 6.66
CA ASP A 91 -6.26 8.45 6.26
C ASP A 91 -4.79 8.56 5.88
N TYR A 92 -4.08 7.43 5.96
CA TYR A 92 -2.65 7.37 5.67
C TYR A 92 -2.28 6.01 5.10
N GLY A 93 -1.24 6.00 4.27
CA GLY A 93 -0.66 4.78 3.76
C GLY A 93 0.83 4.91 3.58
N SER A 94 1.47 3.79 3.28
CA SER A 94 2.89 3.78 2.97
C SER A 94 3.23 2.70 1.96
N ALA A 95 4.31 2.93 1.24
CA ALA A 95 4.88 1.98 0.31
C ALA A 95 6.41 1.89 0.51
N PRO A 96 6.96 0.70 0.80
CA PRO A 96 6.25 -0.54 1.13
C PRO A 96 5.49 -0.46 2.49
N ASP A 97 4.58 -1.39 2.73
CA ASP A 97 3.56 -1.31 3.80
C ASP A 97 4.11 -1.20 5.23
N TRP A 98 5.25 -1.82 5.57
CA TRP A 98 5.61 -1.99 6.99
C TRP A 98 6.97 -1.42 7.40
N LEU A 99 7.95 -1.28 6.50
CA LEU A 99 9.30 -0.81 6.85
C LEU A 99 9.93 0.01 5.71
N TYR A 100 11.09 -0.40 5.24
CA TYR A 100 11.81 0.17 4.10
C TYR A 100 11.89 -0.89 3.02
N SER A 101 12.01 -0.46 1.76
CA SER A 101 12.11 -1.35 0.61
C SER A 101 13.17 -2.45 0.75
N SER A 102 14.31 -2.16 1.36
CA SER A 102 15.39 -3.14 1.56
C SER A 102 15.03 -4.34 2.44
N GLY A 103 14.00 -4.21 3.30
CA GLY A 103 13.47 -5.27 4.14
C GLY A 103 12.26 -6.02 3.57
N SER A 104 11.74 -5.60 2.42
CA SER A 104 10.61 -6.27 1.75
C SER A 104 11.07 -7.56 1.07
N LEU A 105 10.26 -8.63 1.17
CA LEU A 105 10.51 -9.91 0.49
C LEU A 105 10.31 -9.80 -1.02
N ASP A 106 9.37 -8.95 -1.44
CA ASP A 106 9.05 -8.74 -2.85
C ASP A 106 9.76 -7.48 -3.35
N PRO A 107 10.67 -7.59 -4.33
CA PRO A 107 11.30 -6.44 -4.96
C PRO A 107 10.29 -5.68 -5.84
N ALA A 108 10.46 -4.36 -5.96
CA ALA A 108 9.66 -3.58 -6.91
C ALA A 108 9.83 -4.09 -8.35
N THR A 109 8.71 -4.14 -9.07
CA THR A 109 8.66 -4.12 -10.53
C THR A 109 8.54 -2.68 -11.02
N GLU A 110 9.14 -2.37 -12.17
CA GLU A 110 9.09 -1.01 -12.75
C GLU A 110 7.93 -0.85 -13.74
N PRO A 111 7.20 0.29 -13.71
CA PRO A 111 7.12 1.24 -12.60
C PRO A 111 6.40 0.60 -11.40
N TYR A 112 6.77 1.01 -10.19
CA TYR A 112 6.14 0.50 -8.96
C TYR A 112 4.92 1.34 -8.63
N PHE A 113 3.73 0.78 -8.88
CA PHE A 113 2.46 1.45 -8.59
C PHE A 113 2.08 1.30 -7.12
N VAL A 114 1.72 2.42 -6.51
CA VAL A 114 1.12 2.48 -5.18
C VAL A 114 -0.35 2.82 -5.39
N VAL A 115 -1.20 1.79 -5.27
CA VAL A 115 -2.64 1.90 -5.45
C VAL A 115 -3.29 1.67 -4.10
N ASN A 116 -3.92 2.70 -3.55
CA ASN A 116 -4.64 2.62 -2.28
C ASN A 116 -6.08 3.10 -2.45
N ALA A 117 -6.95 2.64 -1.57
CA ALA A 117 -8.35 3.01 -1.50
C ALA A 117 -8.67 3.60 -0.13
N THR A 118 -9.63 4.52 -0.08
CA THR A 118 -10.11 5.11 1.17
C THR A 118 -11.62 5.29 1.16
N ASP A 119 -12.24 5.24 2.34
CA ASP A 119 -13.67 5.45 2.55
C ASP A 119 -14.01 6.83 3.11
N ILE A 120 -13.01 7.57 3.60
CA ILE A 120 -13.20 8.82 4.35
C ILE A 120 -13.84 9.93 3.51
N ILE A 121 -13.78 9.84 2.17
CA ILE A 121 -14.39 10.78 1.23
C ILE A 121 -15.88 10.48 0.99
N SER A 122 -16.30 9.23 1.10
CA SER A 122 -17.66 8.82 0.68
C SER A 122 -18.77 9.27 1.63
N ASN A 123 -18.45 9.51 2.90
CA ASN A 123 -19.41 9.84 3.96
C ASN A 123 -19.10 11.18 4.63
N THR A 124 -18.73 12.18 3.83
CA THR A 124 -18.28 13.49 4.31
C THR A 124 -19.10 14.64 3.74
N SER A 125 -19.20 15.73 4.51
CA SER A 125 -19.70 17.02 4.02
C SER A 125 -18.56 17.99 3.66
N TYR A 126 -17.30 17.57 3.79
CA TYR A 126 -16.16 18.43 3.51
C TYR A 126 -15.85 18.47 2.03
N GLU A 127 -15.75 19.69 1.51
CA GLU A 127 -15.46 19.93 0.10
C GLU A 127 -13.96 19.97 -0.17
N ASP A 128 -13.14 20.50 0.75
CA ASP A 128 -11.70 20.68 0.51
C ASP A 128 -10.83 19.62 1.19
N TRP A 129 -9.88 19.10 0.42
CA TRP A 129 -9.00 18.00 0.79
C TRP A 129 -7.55 18.31 0.45
N GLU A 130 -6.64 17.94 1.35
CA GLU A 130 -5.20 17.93 1.11
C GLU A 130 -4.69 16.49 1.07
N LEU A 131 -3.94 16.16 0.01
CA LEU A 131 -3.13 14.96 -0.06
C LEU A 131 -1.66 15.35 0.13
N GLY A 132 -1.14 15.02 1.31
CA GLY A 132 0.27 15.15 1.66
C GLY A 132 1.06 13.86 1.41
N TRP A 133 2.37 13.98 1.21
CA TRP A 133 3.27 12.85 1.13
C TRP A 133 4.60 13.13 1.80
N SER A 134 5.34 12.05 2.09
CA SER A 134 6.74 12.11 2.43
C SER A 134 7.53 10.95 1.84
N LEU A 135 8.82 11.20 1.59
CA LEU A 135 9.78 10.17 1.22
C LEU A 135 10.98 10.25 2.15
N SER A 136 11.38 9.10 2.68
CA SER A 136 12.58 8.95 3.49
C SER A 136 13.44 7.82 2.96
N VAL A 137 14.75 7.91 3.21
CA VAL A 137 15.71 6.84 2.97
C VAL A 137 16.13 6.18 4.28
N LEU A 138 16.56 4.92 4.21
CA LEU A 138 16.84 4.11 5.40
C LEU A 138 18.02 4.65 6.20
N GLN A 139 19.11 4.99 5.52
CA GLN A 139 20.37 5.44 6.14
C GLN A 139 21.14 6.35 5.18
N GLU A 140 21.49 7.55 5.63
CA GLU A 140 22.34 8.48 4.88
C GLU A 140 23.76 8.53 5.42
N CYS A 141 24.72 8.88 4.57
CA CYS A 141 26.14 8.97 4.95
C CYS A 141 26.52 10.27 5.65
N SER A 142 25.70 11.30 5.52
CA SER A 142 25.91 12.59 6.19
C SER A 142 24.60 13.00 6.83
N PRO A 143 24.18 12.33 7.92
CA PRO A 143 23.00 12.75 8.64
C PRO A 143 23.25 14.17 9.15
N GLY A 144 22.55 15.15 8.59
CA GLY A 144 22.36 16.42 9.27
C GLY A 144 21.56 16.20 10.57
N PRO A 145 21.31 17.24 11.36
CA PRO A 145 20.37 17.15 12.49
C PRO A 145 18.95 16.71 12.03
N GLU A 146 18.64 16.91 10.75
CA GLU A 146 17.43 16.41 10.10
C GLU A 146 17.79 15.26 9.15
N ARG A 147 17.10 14.12 9.30
CA ARG A 147 17.12 13.02 8.32
C ARG A 147 16.59 13.53 6.98
N TYR A 148 17.02 12.97 5.84
CA TYR A 148 16.42 13.26 4.54
C TYR A 148 14.96 12.82 4.57
N TRP A 149 14.15 13.82 4.79
CA TRP A 149 12.72 13.75 4.89
C TRP A 149 12.21 14.90 4.05
N LYS A 150 11.68 14.56 2.90
CA LYS A 150 11.00 15.53 2.04
C LYS A 150 9.52 15.32 2.17
N TYR A 151 8.78 16.42 2.20
CA TYR A 151 7.34 16.43 2.23
C TYR A 151 6.82 17.34 1.12
N GLY A 152 5.60 17.08 0.70
CA GLY A 152 4.85 17.96 -0.19
C GLY A 152 3.36 17.70 -0.01
N SER A 153 2.54 18.58 -0.59
CA SER A 153 1.10 18.39 -0.61
C SER A 153 0.48 18.97 -1.87
N ILE A 154 -0.72 18.49 -2.20
CA ILE A 154 -1.62 19.07 -3.19
C ILE A 154 -3.03 19.16 -2.62
N ASN A 155 -3.79 20.12 -3.12
CA ASN A 155 -5.20 20.28 -2.77
C ASN A 155 -6.09 19.85 -3.94
N PHE A 156 -7.24 19.28 -3.61
CA PHE A 156 -8.33 19.00 -4.53
C PHE A 156 -9.65 19.16 -3.77
N SER A 157 -10.77 19.16 -4.49
CA SER A 157 -12.08 19.31 -3.84
C SER A 157 -13.04 18.18 -4.21
N ILE A 158 -14.09 18.03 -3.42
CA ILE A 158 -15.17 17.06 -3.60
C ILE A 158 -16.50 17.81 -3.68
N SER A 159 -17.35 17.45 -4.64
CA SER A 159 -18.69 17.99 -4.79
C SER A 159 -19.60 17.02 -5.54
N SER A 160 -20.91 17.07 -5.29
CA SER A 160 -21.91 16.29 -6.04
C SER A 160 -21.91 16.59 -7.55
N SER A 161 -21.51 17.81 -7.94
CA SER A 161 -21.37 18.23 -9.34
C SER A 161 -19.99 17.94 -9.94
N GLY A 162 -19.07 17.39 -9.14
CA GLY A 162 -17.71 17.05 -9.56
C GLY A 162 -17.66 15.96 -10.64
N SER A 163 -16.45 15.68 -11.10
CA SER A 163 -16.19 14.57 -12.01
C SER A 163 -16.16 13.23 -11.27
N VAL A 164 -16.70 12.18 -11.87
CA VAL A 164 -16.56 10.84 -11.29
C VAL A 164 -15.06 10.48 -11.29
N PRO A 165 -14.48 10.02 -10.17
CA PRO A 165 -13.06 9.64 -10.10
C PRO A 165 -12.84 8.33 -10.84
N THR A 166 -12.90 8.39 -12.17
CA THR A 166 -12.59 7.30 -13.07
C THR A 166 -11.16 7.44 -13.55
N TYR A 167 -10.42 6.34 -13.53
CA TYR A 167 -9.13 6.29 -14.20
C TYR A 167 -9.32 6.03 -15.70
N LYS A 168 -8.77 6.90 -16.55
CA LYS A 168 -8.76 6.73 -18.00
C LYS A 168 -7.39 6.22 -18.46
N PRO A 169 -7.30 5.04 -19.08
CA PRO A 169 -6.06 4.56 -19.67
C PRO A 169 -5.46 5.60 -20.62
N LYS A 170 -4.16 5.86 -20.50
CA LYS A 170 -3.43 6.85 -21.30
C LYS A 170 -4.06 8.25 -21.21
N GLY A 171 -4.58 8.61 -20.04
CA GLY A 171 -5.07 9.93 -19.72
C GLY A 171 -3.95 10.98 -19.64
N PRO A 172 -4.18 12.10 -18.93
CA PRO A 172 -3.15 13.11 -18.70
C PRO A 172 -1.88 12.50 -18.10
N CYS A 173 -0.71 13.02 -18.47
CA CYS A 173 0.55 12.55 -17.88
C CYS A 173 0.52 12.67 -16.35
N PRO A 174 1.07 11.68 -15.62
CA PRO A 174 1.35 11.80 -14.19
C PRO A 174 2.15 13.08 -13.85
N ILE A 175 1.96 13.60 -12.65
CA ILE A 175 2.69 14.78 -12.16
C ILE A 175 3.84 14.30 -11.30
N GLU A 176 5.09 14.61 -11.65
CA GLU A 176 6.20 14.39 -10.73
C GLU A 176 6.03 15.29 -9.50
N ILE A 177 5.84 14.67 -8.35
CA ILE A 177 5.65 15.35 -7.08
C ILE A 177 6.93 15.33 -6.24
N GLN A 178 7.85 14.42 -6.55
CA GLN A 178 9.13 14.33 -5.87
C GLN A 178 10.16 13.57 -6.72
N HIS A 179 11.43 14.00 -6.61
CA HIS A 179 12.57 13.32 -7.20
C HIS A 179 13.71 13.21 -6.19
N THR A 180 14.28 12.03 -6.05
CA THR A 180 15.44 11.78 -5.19
C THR A 180 16.51 11.03 -5.99
N ARG A 181 17.69 11.62 -6.11
CA ARG A 181 18.84 11.01 -6.78
C ARG A 181 19.78 10.44 -5.74
N PHE A 182 20.01 9.14 -5.81
CA PHE A 182 21.07 8.47 -5.06
C PHE A 182 22.37 8.59 -5.87
N LEU A 183 23.41 9.13 -5.24
CA LEU A 183 24.69 9.43 -5.88
C LEU A 183 25.75 8.38 -5.59
N ASP A 184 25.67 7.74 -4.42
CA ASP A 184 26.69 6.83 -3.93
C ASP A 184 26.12 5.96 -2.79
N ASN A 185 26.76 4.82 -2.54
CA ASN A 185 26.51 3.96 -1.37
C ASN A 185 27.84 3.67 -0.69
N ARG A 186 27.98 4.10 0.56
CA ARG A 186 29.22 3.97 1.33
C ARG A 186 28.98 3.09 2.54
N THR A 187 30.07 2.70 3.19
CA THR A 187 29.99 2.06 4.51
C THR A 187 29.57 3.10 5.55
N THR A 188 28.58 2.77 6.37
CA THR A 188 28.18 3.63 7.49
C THR A 188 29.35 3.75 8.47
N PRO A 189 29.82 4.98 8.79
CA PRO A 189 30.92 5.17 9.72
C PRO A 189 30.65 4.48 11.07
N LYS A 190 31.69 3.94 11.72
CA LYS A 190 31.53 3.19 12.98
C LYS A 190 31.12 4.08 14.14
N GLU A 191 31.38 5.37 14.01
CA GLU A 191 31.08 6.42 14.98
C GLU A 191 29.58 6.76 15.01
N VAL A 192 28.83 6.38 13.96
CA VAL A 192 27.37 6.47 13.95
C VAL A 192 26.82 5.29 14.77
N VAL A 193 26.52 5.56 16.04
CA VAL A 193 25.94 4.59 16.98
C VAL A 193 24.46 4.86 17.19
N GLU A 194 24.07 6.13 17.34
CA GLU A 194 22.66 6.54 17.40
C GLU A 194 22.04 6.46 16.00
N ASP A 195 20.82 5.90 15.91
CA ASP A 195 20.06 5.76 14.67
C ASP A 195 20.72 4.96 13.53
N ARG A 196 21.77 4.18 13.80
CA ARG A 196 22.35 3.26 12.81
C ARG A 196 21.34 2.17 12.44
N ARG A 197 20.86 2.19 11.19
CA ARG A 197 19.89 1.20 10.66
C ARG A 197 20.49 0.23 9.65
N SER A 198 21.66 0.53 9.13
CA SER A 198 22.33 -0.28 8.11
C SER A 198 23.86 -0.11 8.19
N GLU A 199 24.56 -1.15 7.79
CA GLU A 199 26.02 -1.13 7.57
C GLU A 199 26.44 -0.32 6.34
N SER A 200 25.47 0.02 5.49
CA SER A 200 25.64 0.91 4.34
C SER A 200 24.76 2.14 4.46
N CYS A 201 25.24 3.24 3.90
CA CYS A 201 24.58 4.52 3.88
C CYS A 201 24.57 5.07 2.46
N VAL A 202 23.56 5.85 2.10
CA VAL A 202 23.47 6.50 0.79
C VAL A 202 23.80 7.98 0.84
N VAL A 203 24.38 8.49 -0.24
CA VAL A 203 24.46 9.93 -0.50
C VAL A 203 23.32 10.28 -1.45
N VAL A 204 22.45 11.18 -1.03
CA VAL A 204 21.26 11.56 -1.80
C VAL A 204 21.22 13.07 -2.08
N THR A 205 20.53 13.44 -3.15
CA THR A 205 20.23 14.84 -3.49
C THR A 205 18.82 14.97 -4.06
N ASP A 206 18.23 16.14 -3.88
CA ASP A 206 16.94 16.55 -4.47
C ASP A 206 17.11 17.31 -5.79
N GLN A 207 18.30 17.30 -6.38
CA GLN A 207 18.48 17.80 -7.74
C GLN A 207 17.49 17.11 -8.67
N LYS A 208 16.76 17.93 -9.41
CA LYS A 208 15.79 17.49 -10.41
C LYS A 208 16.49 16.51 -11.35
N GLY A 209 15.99 15.28 -11.41
CA GLY A 209 16.55 14.28 -12.31
C GLY A 209 16.02 14.39 -13.72
N GLU A 210 16.33 13.37 -14.51
CA GLU A 210 15.93 13.25 -15.91
C GLU A 210 14.60 12.48 -16.07
N GLY A 211 13.83 12.34 -14.99
CA GLY A 211 12.55 11.64 -15.01
C GLY A 211 11.60 12.21 -16.05
N ASP A 212 10.94 11.34 -16.81
CA ASP A 212 9.83 11.69 -17.68
C ASP A 212 8.55 11.01 -17.18
N PRO A 213 7.72 11.70 -16.38
CA PRO A 213 6.46 11.15 -15.90
C PRO A 213 5.51 10.73 -17.03
N CYS A 214 5.60 11.35 -18.20
CA CYS A 214 4.78 10.98 -19.37
C CYS A 214 5.19 9.63 -19.98
N SER A 215 6.39 9.12 -19.66
CA SER A 215 6.84 7.80 -20.11
C SER A 215 6.24 6.64 -19.31
N ILE A 216 5.61 6.92 -18.16
CA ILE A 216 4.98 5.91 -17.30
C ILE A 216 3.78 5.32 -18.03
N ASP A 217 3.77 3.99 -18.22
CA ASP A 217 2.65 3.31 -18.86
C ASP A 217 1.41 3.34 -17.96
N THR A 218 0.55 4.29 -18.26
CA THR A 218 -0.76 4.52 -17.64
C THR A 218 -1.86 3.76 -18.41
N GLY A 219 -1.53 2.63 -19.01
CA GLY A 219 -2.44 1.84 -19.85
C GLY A 219 -3.53 1.07 -19.11
N HIS A 220 -4.02 0.01 -19.77
CA HIS A 220 -5.12 -0.81 -19.27
C HIS A 220 -4.76 -1.66 -18.05
N GLU A 221 -3.48 -1.99 -17.89
CA GLU A 221 -3.00 -2.76 -16.73
C GLU A 221 -3.19 -1.97 -15.43
N LEU A 222 -2.77 -0.70 -15.39
CA LEU A 222 -3.00 0.15 -14.24
C LEU A 222 -4.51 0.36 -13.97
N ALA A 223 -5.32 0.50 -15.02
CA ALA A 223 -6.77 0.58 -14.85
C ALA A 223 -7.35 -0.68 -14.18
N ALA A 224 -6.85 -1.86 -14.54
CA ALA A 224 -7.25 -3.12 -13.93
C ALA A 224 -6.78 -3.22 -12.47
N LEU A 225 -5.56 -2.78 -12.16
CA LEU A 225 -5.01 -2.73 -10.80
C LEU A 225 -5.83 -1.80 -9.90
N ILE A 226 -6.15 -0.59 -10.38
CA ILE A 226 -6.99 0.36 -9.64
C ILE A 226 -8.35 -0.26 -9.36
N ARG A 227 -9.04 -0.79 -10.39
CA ARG A 227 -10.35 -1.42 -10.20
C ARG A 227 -10.29 -2.58 -9.22
N ALA A 228 -9.31 -3.46 -9.35
CA ALA A 228 -9.14 -4.62 -8.47
C ALA A 228 -8.95 -4.18 -7.02
N GLU A 229 -8.13 -3.17 -6.77
CA GLU A 229 -7.89 -2.66 -5.42
C GLU A 229 -9.15 -2.01 -4.81
N MET A 230 -9.90 -1.24 -5.59
CA MET A 230 -11.15 -0.64 -5.10
C MET A 230 -12.20 -1.70 -4.75
N LEU A 231 -12.34 -2.73 -5.59
CA LEU A 231 -13.27 -3.84 -5.32
C LEU A 231 -12.80 -4.68 -4.13
N ARG A 232 -11.49 -4.95 -4.02
CA ARG A 232 -10.89 -5.67 -2.88
C ARG A 232 -11.16 -4.93 -1.58
N TYR A 233 -10.92 -3.62 -1.54
CA TYR A 233 -11.18 -2.78 -0.37
C TYR A 233 -12.66 -2.79 0.01
N ALA A 234 -13.56 -2.70 -0.98
CA ALA A 234 -15.00 -2.74 -0.77
C ALA A 234 -15.56 -4.15 -0.45
N GLY A 235 -14.73 -5.20 -0.47
CA GLY A 235 -15.17 -6.59 -0.26
C GLY A 235 -16.08 -7.11 -1.39
N CYS A 236 -15.94 -6.58 -2.60
CA CYS A 236 -16.76 -6.91 -3.75
C CYS A 236 -16.11 -7.99 -4.63
N PRO A 237 -16.92 -8.80 -5.35
CA PRO A 237 -16.39 -9.69 -6.38
C PRO A 237 -15.65 -8.94 -7.49
N GLU A 238 -14.56 -9.51 -8.01
CA GLU A 238 -13.71 -8.88 -9.05
C GLU A 238 -14.43 -8.63 -10.39
N ASN A 239 -15.57 -9.29 -10.63
CA ASN A 239 -16.35 -9.13 -11.86
C ASN A 239 -17.22 -7.86 -11.87
N GLN A 240 -17.26 -7.10 -10.78
CA GLN A 240 -17.99 -5.84 -10.70
C GLN A 240 -17.26 -4.70 -11.42
N SER A 241 -18.00 -3.63 -11.69
CA SER A 241 -17.42 -2.37 -12.14
C SER A 241 -17.09 -1.48 -10.94
N TRP A 242 -16.01 -0.72 -11.06
CA TRP A 242 -15.75 0.41 -10.20
C TRP A 242 -15.29 1.59 -11.07
N PRO A 243 -15.72 2.84 -10.78
CA PRO A 243 -16.70 3.20 -9.75
C PRO A 243 -18.12 2.77 -10.13
N ASP A 244 -18.93 2.42 -9.13
CA ASP A 244 -20.36 2.13 -9.29
C ASP A 244 -21.15 2.98 -8.28
N GLU A 245 -21.47 4.21 -8.67
CA GLU A 245 -22.19 5.18 -7.81
C GLU A 245 -23.59 4.70 -7.40
N LYS A 246 -24.14 3.64 -8.01
CA LYS A 246 -25.47 3.13 -7.68
C LYS A 246 -25.41 2.04 -6.63
N ASN A 247 -24.43 1.15 -6.75
CA ASN A 247 -24.33 -0.05 -5.93
C ASN A 247 -23.25 0.05 -4.86
N LEU A 248 -22.27 0.95 -4.98
CA LEU A 248 -21.17 1.16 -4.03
C LEU A 248 -21.32 2.51 -3.33
N LEU A 249 -22.16 2.54 -2.29
CA LEU A 249 -22.47 3.73 -1.49
C LEU A 249 -21.68 3.80 -0.17
N GLY A 250 -20.90 2.76 0.16
CA GLY A 250 -20.17 2.64 1.41
C GLY A 250 -19.77 1.19 1.75
N PRO A 251 -19.11 0.95 2.89
CA PRO A 251 -18.54 -0.36 3.25
C PRO A 251 -19.51 -1.54 3.24
N GLU A 252 -20.78 -1.32 3.55
CA GLU A 252 -21.79 -2.39 3.60
C GLU A 252 -22.41 -2.74 2.24
N SER A 253 -22.01 -2.02 1.19
CA SER A 253 -22.59 -2.13 -0.16
C SER A 253 -22.49 -3.53 -0.76
N CYS A 254 -21.32 -4.15 -0.67
CA CYS A 254 -21.12 -5.48 -1.24
C CYS A 254 -21.52 -6.61 -0.30
N ARG A 255 -21.50 -6.37 1.01
CA ARG A 255 -21.92 -7.36 2.02
C ARG A 255 -23.41 -7.71 1.90
N HIS A 256 -24.26 -6.75 1.54
CA HIS A 256 -25.69 -6.98 1.31
C HIS A 256 -25.98 -7.68 -0.02
N LEU A 257 -25.16 -7.45 -1.06
CA LEU A 257 -25.38 -7.99 -2.40
C LEU A 257 -24.81 -9.41 -2.56
N TYR A 258 -23.76 -9.74 -1.81
CA TYR A 258 -23.05 -11.01 -1.89
C TYR A 258 -22.69 -11.49 -0.47
N PRO A 259 -23.65 -12.00 0.31
CA PRO A 259 -23.36 -12.54 1.64
C PRO A 259 -22.33 -13.66 1.53
N GLY A 260 -21.28 -13.60 2.34
CA GLY A 260 -20.27 -14.65 2.40
C GLY A 260 -20.88 -15.98 2.87
N ALA A 261 -20.18 -17.09 2.65
CA ALA A 261 -20.65 -18.42 3.06
C ALA A 261 -20.96 -18.51 4.58
N GLU A 262 -20.27 -17.71 5.41
CA GLU A 262 -20.54 -17.61 6.85
C GLU A 262 -21.83 -16.82 7.17
N ASP A 263 -22.16 -15.80 6.38
CA ASP A 263 -23.38 -15.00 6.56
C ASP A 263 -24.64 -15.78 6.11
N VAL A 264 -24.50 -16.65 5.10
CA VAL A 264 -25.58 -17.58 4.69
C VAL A 264 -25.89 -18.60 5.80
N ALA A 265 -24.90 -19.05 6.56
CA ALA A 265 -25.12 -19.96 7.68
C ALA A 265 -25.89 -19.31 8.83
N ASN A 266 -25.68 -18.01 9.09
CA ASN A 266 -26.44 -17.25 10.09
C ASN A 266 -27.84 -16.87 9.60
N MET A 267 -28.06 -16.68 8.30
CA MET A 267 -29.38 -16.43 7.72
C MET A 267 -30.26 -17.69 7.64
N MET A 268 -29.65 -18.88 7.64
CA MET A 268 -30.32 -20.19 7.53
C MET A 268 -30.68 -20.82 8.89
N LEU A 269 -30.53 -20.11 10.02
CA LEU A 269 -31.05 -20.58 11.30
C LEU A 269 -32.53 -20.21 11.41
N PRO A 270 -33.49 -21.16 11.22
CA PRO A 270 -34.86 -20.90 11.61
C PRO A 270 -34.86 -20.72 13.14
N THR A 271 -35.47 -19.63 13.58
CA THR A 271 -35.87 -19.42 14.97
C THR A 271 -36.76 -20.57 15.40
N LEU A 272 -36.17 -21.62 16.00
CA LEU A 272 -36.89 -22.66 16.72
C LEU A 272 -37.49 -22.01 17.97
N THR A 273 -38.67 -21.43 17.84
CA THR A 273 -39.56 -21.18 18.95
C THR A 273 -40.01 -22.55 19.49
N ALA A 274 -39.35 -23.00 20.55
CA ALA A 274 -39.77 -24.17 21.29
C ALA A 274 -41.15 -23.92 21.90
N VAL A 275 -42.20 -24.41 21.26
CA VAL A 275 -43.53 -24.58 21.86
C VAL A 275 -43.41 -25.73 22.86
N VAL A 276 -43.30 -25.40 24.14
CA VAL A 276 -43.39 -26.38 25.23
C VAL A 276 -44.86 -26.78 25.38
N ILE A 277 -45.27 -27.86 24.70
CA ILE A 277 -46.53 -28.54 25.01
C ILE A 277 -46.27 -29.47 26.19
N GLY A 278 -46.65 -29.01 27.38
CA GLY A 278 -46.66 -29.83 28.59
C GLY A 278 -47.75 -30.89 28.50
N ALA A 279 -47.36 -32.15 28.32
CA ALA A 279 -48.19 -33.31 28.59
C ALA A 279 -47.50 -34.14 29.69
N VAL A 280 -47.92 -33.91 30.95
CA VAL A 280 -47.54 -34.77 32.08
C VAL A 280 -48.66 -35.77 32.29
N VAL A 281 -48.47 -37.00 31.81
CA VAL A 281 -49.11 -38.19 32.38
C VAL A 281 -48.15 -39.37 32.26
N ALA A 282 -47.61 -39.84 33.38
CA ALA A 282 -47.22 -41.24 33.56
C ALA A 282 -47.30 -41.61 35.04
N PHE A 283 -48.27 -42.47 35.34
CA PHE A 283 -48.42 -43.25 36.57
C PHE A 283 -47.28 -44.29 36.72
N PHE A 284 -46.75 -44.52 37.92
CA PHE A 284 -46.95 -45.73 38.77
C PHE A 284 -45.85 -45.96 39.83
N ALA A 285 -46.32 -46.54 40.97
CA ALA A 285 -45.67 -47.20 42.13
C ALA A 285 -45.87 -46.38 43.43
N MET A 286 -46.58 -46.83 44.48
CA MET A 286 -47.16 -48.13 44.91
C MET A 286 -48.59 -47.94 45.42
#